data_AF-A0AAQ0VII0-F1
#
_entry.id   AF-A0AAQ0VII0-F1
#
_cell.length_a   1.000
_cell.length_b   1.000
_cell.length_c   1.000
_cell.angle_alpha   90.00
_cell.angle_beta   90.00
_cell.angle_gamma   90.00
#
_symmetry.space_group_name_H-M   'P 1'
#
loop_
_entity.id
_entity.type
_entity.pdbx_description
1 polymer ?
#
loop_
_entity_poly.entity_id
_entity_poly.type
_entity_poly.pdbx_seq_one_letter_code
_entity_poly.pdbx_strand_id
1 'polypeptide(L)'
;MNQEDIDYFYEKYGQPIDKVEVTEDIIKKYRGKLPESILEQWRLFGFAGYLNGLYWITNPDDYAEVIYDWLEETPLPDDDAYHVLARSAFGELLIWGERNCGRYYIKTMEGILHDNGEQLESAEFYGSDFFFLPKKNYLDYTDKNGNKLFDRAVKKLGVLKADEMYAFEPALALGGEESLQYLTKVNLPVHMKLLKQVTPLRLRTFEDLTAALYGTSYSVDDLTSGQDAESQYQESVQAGEVCPRTGYWTTPAQPNTRHYCKKGEVLPEIKEQDWGEVYWYWDGEN
;
A
#
# COMPACT_ATOMS: atom_id res chain seq x y z
N MET A 1 -7.58 27.56 6.13
CA MET A 1 -7.82 26.60 7.24
C MET A 1 -8.15 27.36 8.53
N ASN A 2 -9.16 26.91 9.30
CA ASN A 2 -9.60 27.59 10.53
C ASN A 2 -8.98 26.95 11.80
N GLN A 3 -9.29 27.48 13.00
CA GLN A 3 -8.76 26.94 14.25
C GLN A 3 -9.29 25.53 14.58
N GLU A 4 -10.53 25.22 14.22
CA GLU A 4 -11.14 23.90 14.44
C GLU A 4 -10.41 22.82 13.63
N ASP A 5 -10.02 23.12 12.39
CA ASP A 5 -9.24 22.22 11.54
C ASP A 5 -7.86 21.91 12.14
N ILE A 6 -7.21 22.94 12.72
CA ILE A 6 -5.91 22.83 13.37
C ILE A 6 -6.03 21.99 14.65
N ASP A 7 -7.05 22.24 15.47
CA ASP A 7 -7.31 21.49 16.69
C ASP A 7 -7.62 20.03 16.38
N TYR A 8 -8.44 19.78 15.34
CA TYR A 8 -8.72 18.43 14.84
C TYR A 8 -7.44 17.72 14.38
N PHE A 9 -6.54 18.42 13.68
CA PHE A 9 -5.27 17.84 13.27
C PHE A 9 -4.47 17.40 14.49
N TYR A 10 -4.30 18.24 15.51
CA TYR A 10 -3.53 17.89 16.70
C TYR A 10 -4.22 16.83 17.58
N GLU A 11 -5.54 16.77 17.61
CA GLU A 11 -6.28 15.70 18.26
C GLU A 11 -6.00 14.35 17.59
N LYS A 12 -6.02 14.32 16.26
CA LYS A 12 -5.86 13.10 15.46
C LYS A 12 -4.42 12.64 15.34
N TYR A 13 -3.49 13.57 15.12
CA TYR A 13 -2.10 13.30 14.78
C TYR A 13 -1.14 13.53 15.95
N GLY A 14 -1.57 14.21 17.02
CA GLY A 14 -0.73 14.56 18.15
C GLY A 14 0.17 15.78 17.89
N GLN A 15 0.93 16.14 18.91
CA GLN A 15 1.83 17.29 18.86
C GLN A 15 3.07 17.02 17.99
N PRO A 16 3.64 18.05 17.35
CA PRO A 16 4.75 17.89 16.44
C PRO A 16 6.04 17.48 17.17
N ILE A 17 6.86 16.67 16.49
CA ILE A 17 8.20 16.24 16.89
C ILE A 17 9.19 16.90 15.93
N ASP A 18 10.30 17.43 16.47
CA ASP A 18 11.38 18.05 15.69
C ASP A 18 10.88 19.09 14.67
N LYS A 19 9.89 19.91 15.06
CA LYS A 19 9.28 20.90 14.17
C LYS A 19 10.30 21.90 13.63
N VAL A 20 10.31 22.06 12.31
CA VAL A 20 10.98 23.13 11.60
C VAL A 20 9.92 24.03 10.95
N GLU A 21 9.94 25.32 11.28
CA GLU A 21 9.04 26.29 10.67
C GLU A 21 9.38 26.50 9.19
N VAL A 22 8.36 26.56 8.33
CA VAL A 22 8.56 26.77 6.90
C VAL A 22 8.78 28.25 6.62
N THR A 23 9.89 28.57 5.95
CA THR A 23 10.24 29.95 5.60
C THR A 23 9.46 30.43 4.38
N GLU A 24 9.22 31.74 4.27
CA GLU A 24 8.56 32.31 3.08
C GLU A 24 9.37 32.12 1.79
N ASP A 25 10.70 31.93 1.87
CA ASP A 25 11.51 31.57 0.71
C ASP A 25 11.15 30.18 0.16
N ILE A 26 10.93 29.20 1.05
CA ILE A 26 10.43 27.86 0.66
C ILE A 26 9.01 27.99 0.09
N ILE A 27 8.12 28.75 0.74
CA ILE A 27 6.77 28.93 0.21
C ILE A 27 6.80 29.57 -1.18
N LYS A 28 7.62 30.60 -1.39
CA LYS A 28 7.77 31.26 -2.69
C LYS A 28 8.35 30.31 -3.74
N LYS A 29 9.29 29.43 -3.38
CA LYS A 29 9.89 28.43 -4.27
C LYS A 29 8.89 27.41 -4.80
N TYR A 30 7.93 27.01 -3.98
CA TYR A 30 6.91 26.00 -4.32
C TYR A 30 5.57 26.59 -4.78
N ARG A 31 5.40 27.91 -4.71
CA ARG A 31 4.22 28.60 -5.26
C ARG A 31 4.09 28.34 -6.76
N GLY A 32 2.93 27.85 -7.18
CA GLY A 32 2.64 27.48 -8.57
C GLY A 32 3.10 26.07 -8.96
N LYS A 33 3.82 25.37 -8.08
CA LYS A 33 4.16 23.93 -8.21
C LYS A 33 3.25 23.07 -7.34
N LEU A 34 2.94 23.57 -6.16
CA LEU A 34 2.01 22.97 -5.21
C LEU A 34 0.76 23.86 -5.08
N PRO A 35 -0.42 23.26 -4.78
CA PRO A 35 -1.63 24.00 -4.46
C PRO A 35 -1.43 24.89 -3.23
N GLU A 36 -2.11 26.04 -3.16
CA GLU A 36 -1.99 26.98 -2.05
C GLU A 36 -2.46 26.35 -0.74
N SER A 37 -3.41 25.41 -0.77
CA SER A 37 -3.82 24.63 0.40
C SER A 37 -2.67 23.84 1.05
N ILE A 38 -1.74 23.28 0.27
CA ILE A 38 -0.54 22.61 0.81
C ILE A 38 0.41 23.65 1.42
N LEU A 39 0.60 24.79 0.75
CA LEU A 39 1.46 25.87 1.25
C LEU A 39 0.90 26.50 2.54
N GLU A 40 -0.42 26.63 2.67
CA GLU A 40 -1.10 27.06 3.89
C GLU A 40 -0.88 26.07 5.04
N GLN A 41 -1.06 24.78 4.77
CA GLN A 41 -0.82 23.72 5.77
C GLN A 41 0.64 23.70 6.24
N TRP A 42 1.61 23.87 5.32
CA TRP A 42 3.03 23.98 5.68
C TRP A 42 3.32 25.14 6.63
N ARG A 43 2.72 26.32 6.42
CA ARG A 43 2.88 27.46 7.34
C ARG A 43 2.36 27.15 8.75
N LEU A 44 1.33 26.32 8.86
CA LEU A 44 0.67 26.01 10.13
C LEU A 44 1.35 24.87 10.88
N PHE A 45 1.69 23.81 10.16
CA PHE A 45 2.17 22.55 10.73
C PHE A 45 3.70 22.42 10.71
N GLY A 46 4.39 23.11 9.82
CA GLY A 46 5.84 22.98 9.68
C GLY A 46 6.26 21.65 9.03
N PHE A 47 7.57 21.46 8.91
CA PHE A 47 8.15 20.14 8.67
C PHE A 47 8.37 19.47 10.01
N ALA A 48 7.66 18.38 10.28
CA ALA A 48 7.61 17.78 11.61
C ALA A 48 7.12 16.33 11.58
N GLY A 49 7.44 15.61 12.65
CA GLY A 49 6.92 14.28 12.95
C GLY A 49 5.62 14.34 13.75
N TYR A 50 4.73 13.41 13.48
CA TYR A 50 3.42 13.24 14.09
C TYR A 50 3.16 11.75 14.35
N LEU A 51 2.05 11.44 15.04
CA LEU A 51 1.67 10.09 15.44
C LEU A 51 2.83 9.38 16.16
N ASN A 52 3.47 10.09 17.10
CA ASN A 52 4.64 9.63 17.84
C ASN A 52 5.83 9.23 16.95
N GLY A 53 5.95 9.85 15.78
CA GLY A 53 7.01 9.60 14.80
C GLY A 53 6.65 8.59 13.71
N LEU A 54 5.39 8.14 13.60
CA LEU A 54 4.93 7.29 12.50
C LEU A 54 4.82 8.05 11.17
N TYR A 55 4.49 9.34 11.23
CA TYR A 55 4.14 10.15 10.08
C TYR A 55 4.95 11.45 10.10
N TRP A 56 5.50 11.87 8.98
CA TRP A 56 6.35 13.06 8.92
C TRP A 56 6.01 13.90 7.71
N ILE A 57 5.71 15.18 7.93
CA ILE A 57 5.62 16.19 6.87
C ILE A 57 7.05 16.64 6.56
N THR A 58 7.43 16.57 5.29
CA THR A 58 8.83 16.73 4.86
C THR A 58 9.05 17.99 4.04
N ASN A 59 10.27 18.53 4.12
CA ASN A 59 10.76 19.50 3.15
C ASN A 59 11.15 18.76 1.86
N PRO A 60 10.53 19.03 0.70
CA PRO A 60 10.84 18.27 -0.50
C PRO A 60 12.26 18.50 -1.01
N ASP A 61 12.92 19.60 -0.61
CA ASP A 61 14.33 19.85 -0.95
C ASP A 61 15.27 18.77 -0.38
N ASP A 62 14.95 18.22 0.78
CA ASP A 62 15.77 17.20 1.44
C ASP A 62 15.66 15.83 0.73
N TYR A 63 14.65 15.67 -0.13
CA TYR A 63 14.32 14.43 -0.83
C TYR A 63 14.50 14.54 -2.35
N ALA A 64 14.88 15.71 -2.88
CA ALA A 64 14.93 15.97 -4.31
C ALA A 64 15.82 14.98 -5.06
N GLU A 65 16.99 14.62 -4.53
CA GLU A 65 17.86 13.58 -5.14
C GLU A 65 17.22 12.19 -4.99
N VAL A 66 16.77 11.87 -3.77
CA VAL A 66 16.23 10.55 -3.42
C VAL A 66 15.04 10.18 -4.30
N ILE A 67 14.10 11.10 -4.53
CA ILE A 67 12.90 10.79 -5.30
C ILE A 67 13.21 10.48 -6.76
N TYR A 68 14.09 11.25 -7.40
CA TYR A 68 14.45 11.01 -8.81
C TYR A 68 15.34 9.79 -8.98
N ASP A 69 16.19 9.47 -8.00
CA ASP A 69 16.85 8.18 -7.96
C ASP A 69 15.79 7.08 -7.99
N TRP A 70 14.86 7.07 -7.02
CA TRP A 70 13.82 6.02 -6.93
C TRP A 70 12.96 5.90 -8.18
N LEU A 71 12.58 7.01 -8.81
CA LEU A 71 11.72 7.03 -9.99
C LEU A 71 12.45 6.73 -11.30
N GLU A 72 13.78 6.56 -11.27
CA GLU A 72 14.56 6.10 -12.41
C GLU A 72 14.01 4.77 -12.95
N GLU A 73 13.87 4.66 -14.28
CA GLU A 73 13.35 3.47 -14.98
C GLU A 73 11.87 3.13 -14.66
N THR A 74 11.10 4.06 -14.09
CA THR A 74 9.65 3.89 -13.92
C THR A 74 8.87 4.36 -15.16
N PRO A 75 7.65 3.85 -15.40
CA PRO A 75 6.78 4.33 -16.48
C PRO A 75 6.05 5.64 -16.13
N LEU A 76 6.46 6.33 -15.07
CA LEU A 76 5.84 7.60 -14.72
C LEU A 76 6.06 8.64 -15.83
N PRO A 77 5.11 9.56 -16.06
CA PRO A 77 5.28 10.60 -17.05
C PRO A 77 6.53 11.47 -16.79
N ASP A 78 7.47 11.48 -17.74
CA ASP A 78 8.68 12.33 -17.70
C ASP A 78 8.37 13.84 -17.78
N ASP A 79 7.11 14.21 -18.08
CA ASP A 79 6.66 15.59 -18.21
C ASP A 79 6.03 16.17 -16.93
N ASP A 80 6.13 15.44 -15.82
CA ASP A 80 5.73 15.86 -14.48
C ASP A 80 6.96 16.03 -13.56
N ALA A 81 6.79 16.81 -12.49
CA ALA A 81 7.78 16.97 -11.44
C ALA A 81 7.23 16.46 -10.12
N TYR A 82 8.03 15.67 -9.40
CA TYR A 82 7.58 14.92 -8.24
C TYR A 82 8.26 15.39 -6.95
N HIS A 83 7.45 15.61 -5.91
CA HIS A 83 7.90 16.16 -4.63
C HIS A 83 7.49 15.23 -3.49
N VAL A 84 8.43 14.84 -2.62
CA VAL A 84 8.10 14.09 -1.39
C VAL A 84 7.58 15.07 -0.35
N LEU A 85 6.28 15.05 -0.12
CA LEU A 85 5.62 15.96 0.81
C LEU A 85 5.48 15.35 2.21
N ALA A 86 5.44 14.02 2.29
CA ALA A 86 5.42 13.32 3.56
C ALA A 86 6.05 11.92 3.46
N ARG A 87 6.37 11.33 4.62
CA ARG A 87 6.85 9.95 4.72
C ARG A 87 6.40 9.24 5.99
N SER A 88 6.40 7.91 5.96
CA SER A 88 6.16 7.09 7.16
C SER A 88 7.44 6.83 7.98
N ALA A 89 7.30 6.24 9.16
CA ALA A 89 8.42 5.71 9.96
C ALA A 89 9.18 4.58 9.26
N PHE A 90 8.57 3.97 8.24
CA PHE A 90 9.04 2.80 7.52
C PHE A 90 9.56 3.15 6.13
N GLY A 91 9.74 4.44 5.83
CA GLY A 91 10.27 4.90 4.54
C GLY A 91 9.26 4.84 3.40
N GLU A 92 7.96 4.72 3.67
CA GLU A 92 6.95 4.98 2.64
C GLU A 92 6.98 6.47 2.28
N LEU A 93 7.12 6.81 1.01
CA LEU A 93 7.19 8.17 0.51
C LEU A 93 5.86 8.56 -0.13
N LEU A 94 5.22 9.61 0.38
CA LEU A 94 4.00 10.19 -0.17
C LEU A 94 4.38 11.33 -1.10
N ILE A 95 4.05 11.19 -2.39
CA ILE A 95 4.58 12.01 -3.45
C ILE A 95 3.47 12.87 -4.06
N TRP A 96 3.83 14.10 -4.40
CA TRP A 96 2.98 15.00 -5.15
C TRP A 96 3.59 15.28 -6.53
N GLY A 97 2.87 14.94 -7.59
CA GLY A 97 3.16 15.41 -8.95
C GLY A 97 2.57 16.80 -9.18
N GLU A 98 3.31 17.72 -9.80
CA GLU A 98 2.78 19.05 -10.16
C GLU A 98 1.56 18.97 -11.09
N ARG A 99 1.46 17.90 -11.89
CA ARG A 99 0.31 17.60 -12.75
C ARG A 99 -0.59 16.52 -12.18
N ASN A 100 -0.02 15.42 -11.69
CA ASN A 100 -0.78 14.25 -11.23
C ASN A 100 -1.16 14.28 -9.73
N CYS A 101 -0.84 15.36 -9.01
CA CYS A 101 -1.18 15.56 -7.60
C CYS A 101 -0.72 14.38 -6.71
N GLY A 102 -1.50 14.02 -5.68
CA GLY A 102 -1.20 12.93 -4.74
C GLY A 102 -1.48 11.50 -5.24
N ARG A 103 -1.36 11.25 -6.55
CA ARG A 103 -1.68 9.95 -7.18
C ARG A 103 -0.75 8.81 -6.75
N TYR A 104 0.53 9.12 -6.49
CA TYR A 104 1.56 8.10 -6.31
C TYR A 104 2.15 8.09 -4.89
N TYR A 105 2.55 6.91 -4.44
CA TYR A 105 3.41 6.74 -3.26
C TYR A 105 4.34 5.55 -3.45
N ILE A 106 5.49 5.56 -2.78
CA ILE A 106 6.51 4.51 -2.89
C ILE A 106 6.67 3.80 -1.55
N LYS A 107 6.54 2.48 -1.57
CA LYS A 107 6.95 1.60 -0.48
C LYS A 107 8.38 1.13 -0.73
N THR A 108 9.34 1.82 -0.12
CA THR A 108 10.77 1.67 -0.43
C THR A 108 11.36 0.35 0.06
N MET A 109 10.85 -0.22 1.17
CA MET A 109 11.33 -1.52 1.65
C MET A 109 10.93 -2.67 0.71
N GLU A 110 9.74 -2.59 0.12
CA GLU A 110 9.20 -3.60 -0.79
C GLU A 110 9.53 -3.34 -2.27
N GLY A 111 9.99 -2.12 -2.61
CA GLY A 111 10.24 -1.75 -4.00
C GLY A 111 8.97 -1.59 -4.81
N ILE A 112 7.91 -1.03 -4.21
CA ILE A 112 6.62 -0.89 -4.88
C ILE A 112 6.29 0.59 -5.07
N LEU A 113 6.08 0.99 -6.32
CA LEU A 113 5.43 2.24 -6.69
C LEU A 113 3.94 1.97 -6.84
N HIS A 114 3.13 2.60 -6.00
CA HIS A 114 1.68 2.47 -6.05
C HIS A 114 1.06 3.61 -6.86
N ASP A 115 0.05 3.25 -7.66
CA ASP A 115 -0.80 4.17 -8.39
C ASP A 115 -2.24 4.12 -7.84
N ASN A 116 -2.72 5.24 -7.28
CA ASN A 116 -4.07 5.35 -6.75
C ASN A 116 -5.14 5.63 -7.83
N GLY A 117 -4.76 5.70 -9.11
CA GLY A 117 -5.66 5.92 -10.22
C GLY A 117 -5.79 7.39 -10.63
N GLU A 118 -6.75 7.67 -11.51
CA GLU A 118 -6.89 8.97 -12.16
C GLU A 118 -7.31 10.09 -11.20
N GLN A 119 -6.92 11.31 -11.57
CA GLN A 119 -7.33 12.53 -10.91
C GLN A 119 -8.78 12.86 -11.29
N LEU A 120 -9.68 12.86 -10.30
CA LEU A 120 -11.11 13.13 -10.51
C LEU A 120 -11.50 14.56 -10.10
N GLU A 121 -10.62 15.25 -9.38
CA GLU A 121 -10.88 16.55 -8.75
C GLU A 121 -9.70 17.52 -8.90
N SER A 122 -9.89 18.78 -8.50
CA SER A 122 -8.84 19.80 -8.62
C SER A 122 -7.62 19.52 -7.70
N ALA A 123 -6.46 20.08 -8.07
CA ALA A 123 -5.27 20.04 -7.23
C ALA A 123 -5.51 20.63 -5.82
N GLU A 124 -6.35 21.67 -5.69
CA GLU A 124 -6.71 22.24 -4.39
C GLU A 124 -7.56 21.30 -3.53
N PHE A 125 -8.44 20.50 -4.15
CA PHE A 125 -9.24 19.50 -3.43
C PHE A 125 -8.35 18.41 -2.82
N TYR A 126 -7.43 17.86 -3.61
CA TYR A 126 -6.47 16.89 -3.08
C TYR A 126 -5.47 17.54 -2.10
N GLY A 127 -5.09 18.79 -2.36
CA GLY A 127 -4.17 19.56 -1.53
C GLY A 127 -4.72 19.83 -0.14
N SER A 128 -6.01 20.20 -0.01
CA SER A 128 -6.63 20.51 1.28
C SER A 128 -6.63 19.33 2.24
N ASP A 129 -6.73 18.10 1.71
CA ASP A 129 -6.77 16.90 2.52
C ASP A 129 -5.42 16.16 2.58
N PHE A 130 -4.41 16.56 1.82
CA PHE A 130 -3.19 15.77 1.62
C PHE A 130 -2.52 15.35 2.94
N PHE A 131 -2.35 16.26 3.90
CA PHE A 131 -1.76 15.93 5.20
C PHE A 131 -2.76 15.35 6.21
N PHE A 132 -4.07 15.38 5.90
CA PHE A 132 -5.16 14.84 6.72
C PHE A 132 -5.62 13.44 6.32
N LEU A 133 -5.23 12.97 5.13
CA LEU A 133 -5.54 11.64 4.58
C LEU A 133 -4.78 10.48 5.27
N PRO A 134 -3.49 10.59 5.60
CA PRO A 134 -2.72 9.45 6.08
C PRO A 134 -3.28 8.88 7.39
N LYS A 135 -3.67 7.61 7.39
CA LYS A 135 -4.21 6.94 8.59
C LYS A 135 -3.14 6.08 9.24
N LYS A 136 -3.06 6.08 10.57
CA LYS A 136 -2.12 5.25 11.36
C LYS A 136 -2.06 3.79 10.85
N ASN A 137 -3.22 3.17 10.61
CA ASN A 137 -3.27 1.78 10.18
C ASN A 137 -2.67 1.52 8.78
N TYR A 138 -2.67 2.52 7.89
CA TYR A 138 -2.09 2.38 6.55
C TYR A 138 -0.59 2.70 6.52
N LEU A 139 -0.16 3.68 7.31
CA LEU A 139 1.25 4.05 7.43
C LEU A 139 2.08 3.03 8.23
N ASP A 140 1.45 2.26 9.11
CA ASP A 140 2.12 1.26 9.92
C ASP A 140 2.41 -0.01 9.12
N TYR A 141 3.63 -0.52 9.25
CA TYR A 141 4.06 -1.73 8.58
C TYR A 141 3.49 -2.98 9.27
N THR A 142 2.96 -3.91 8.47
CA THR A 142 2.44 -5.18 8.95
C THR A 142 3.52 -6.25 8.83
N ASP A 143 3.88 -6.92 9.92
CA ASP A 143 4.85 -8.01 9.90
C ASP A 143 4.30 -9.27 9.20
N LYS A 144 5.17 -10.25 8.94
CA LYS A 144 4.81 -11.53 8.30
C LYS A 144 3.69 -12.32 8.99
N ASN A 145 3.39 -12.01 10.25
CA ASN A 145 2.33 -12.64 11.04
C ASN A 145 1.04 -11.80 11.04
N GLY A 146 0.95 -10.75 10.23
CA GLY A 146 -0.22 -9.88 10.15
C GLY A 146 -0.30 -8.80 11.24
N ASN A 147 0.77 -8.58 12.02
CA ASN A 147 0.73 -7.66 13.17
C ASN A 147 1.43 -6.33 12.85
N LYS A 148 0.82 -5.23 13.28
CA LYS A 148 1.40 -3.88 13.17
C LYS A 148 2.70 -3.70 13.95
N LEU A 149 3.70 -3.06 13.35
CA LEU A 149 5.05 -2.97 13.90
C LEU A 149 5.29 -1.71 14.72
N PHE A 150 4.68 -0.58 14.40
CA PHE A 150 5.11 0.72 14.88
C PHE A 150 5.18 0.84 16.41
N ASP A 151 4.09 0.53 17.12
CA ASP A 151 4.06 0.66 18.58
C ASP A 151 5.08 -0.30 19.26
N ARG A 152 5.29 -1.48 18.66
CA ARG A 152 6.31 -2.45 19.12
C ARG A 152 7.73 -1.98 18.81
N ALA A 153 7.93 -1.35 17.65
CA ALA A 153 9.20 -0.76 17.23
C ALA A 153 9.59 0.38 18.16
N VAL A 154 8.68 1.30 18.47
CA VAL A 154 8.89 2.38 19.43
C VAL A 154 9.27 1.81 20.81
N LYS A 155 8.58 0.77 21.28
CA LYS A 155 8.90 0.13 22.57
C LYS A 155 10.31 -0.50 22.60
N LYS A 156 10.77 -1.07 21.47
CA LYS A 156 12.06 -1.77 21.36
C LYS A 156 13.23 -0.81 21.05
N LEU A 157 13.02 0.15 20.16
CA LEU A 157 14.05 0.96 19.50
C LEU A 157 13.96 2.46 19.86
N GLY A 158 12.89 2.88 20.52
CA GLY A 158 12.60 4.27 20.85
C GLY A 158 12.09 5.09 19.67
N VAL A 159 11.43 6.22 19.95
CA VAL A 159 10.89 7.15 18.94
C VAL A 159 11.98 7.64 17.97
N LEU A 160 11.62 7.80 16.70
CA LEU A 160 12.51 8.29 15.63
C LEU A 160 12.75 9.80 15.73
N LYS A 161 13.94 10.23 15.31
CA LYS A 161 14.21 11.61 14.89
C LYS A 161 13.85 11.83 13.43
N ALA A 162 13.89 13.09 13.00
CA ALA A 162 13.59 13.48 11.61
C ALA A 162 14.43 12.74 10.54
N ASP A 163 15.71 12.48 10.84
CA ASP A 163 16.67 11.83 9.94
C ASP A 163 16.77 10.30 10.12
N GLU A 164 15.85 9.71 10.88
CA GLU A 164 15.82 8.28 11.19
C GLU A 164 14.58 7.59 10.58
N MET A 165 14.73 6.30 10.25
CA MET A 165 13.62 5.40 9.92
C MET A 165 13.80 4.04 10.57
N TYR A 166 12.72 3.27 10.68
CA TYR A 166 12.78 1.85 10.96
C TYR A 166 12.96 1.07 9.65
N ALA A 167 13.87 0.10 9.66
CA ALA A 167 14.14 -0.75 8.51
C ALA A 167 14.55 -2.15 8.94
N PHE A 168 14.45 -3.11 8.02
CA PHE A 168 14.88 -4.49 8.24
C PHE A 168 16.36 -4.66 7.91
N GLU A 169 17.08 -5.36 8.79
CA GLU A 169 18.46 -5.80 8.55
C GLU A 169 18.57 -7.33 8.65
N PRO A 170 18.91 -8.05 7.55
CA PRO A 170 19.18 -7.53 6.20
C PRO A 170 17.92 -6.95 5.53
N ALA A 171 18.11 -6.13 4.48
CA ALA A 171 17.02 -5.60 3.67
C ALA A 171 16.20 -6.74 3.03
N LEU A 172 14.90 -6.53 2.80
CA LEU A 172 13.99 -7.56 2.28
C LEU A 172 14.45 -8.14 0.94
N ALA A 173 14.91 -7.28 0.03
CA ALA A 173 15.46 -7.69 -1.26
C ALA A 173 16.72 -8.57 -1.17
N LEU A 174 17.38 -8.60 0.01
CA LEU A 174 18.55 -9.42 0.32
C LEU A 174 18.21 -10.63 1.19
N GLY A 175 16.94 -11.05 1.25
CA GLY A 175 16.47 -12.17 2.06
C GLY A 175 16.18 -11.79 3.53
N GLY A 176 15.97 -10.50 3.79
CA GLY A 176 15.48 -9.99 5.06
C GLY A 176 14.11 -10.56 5.44
N GLU A 177 13.81 -10.53 6.74
CA GLU A 177 12.54 -10.97 7.27
C GLU A 177 11.76 -9.79 7.84
N GLU A 178 10.49 -9.69 7.43
CA GLU A 178 9.53 -8.70 7.90
C GLU A 178 9.07 -9.02 9.33
N SER A 179 9.95 -8.89 10.32
CA SER A 179 9.62 -9.13 11.73
C SER A 179 10.30 -8.14 12.67
N LEU A 180 9.69 -7.96 13.85
CA LEU A 180 10.21 -7.05 14.88
C LEU A 180 11.64 -7.40 15.30
N GLN A 181 12.05 -8.67 15.20
CA GLN A 181 13.39 -9.12 15.56
C GLN A 181 14.47 -8.42 14.71
N TYR A 182 14.26 -8.36 13.40
CA TYR A 182 15.20 -7.80 12.41
C TYR A 182 14.96 -6.31 12.13
N LEU A 183 13.92 -5.72 12.72
CA LEU A 183 13.70 -4.29 12.65
C LEU A 183 14.73 -3.56 13.52
N THR A 184 15.39 -2.57 12.91
CA THR A 184 16.37 -1.67 13.52
C THR A 184 16.04 -0.21 13.18
N LYS A 185 16.72 0.72 13.85
CA LYS A 185 16.65 2.16 13.59
C LYS A 185 17.90 2.56 12.81
N VAL A 186 17.72 3.20 11.67
CA VAL A 186 18.80 3.54 10.72
C VAL A 186 18.73 5.01 10.31
N ASN A 187 19.85 5.53 9.81
CA ASN A 187 19.88 6.84 9.17
C ASN A 187 19.13 6.78 7.84
N LEU A 188 18.08 7.60 7.69
CA LEU A 188 17.14 7.55 6.57
C LEU A 188 17.82 7.82 5.22
N PRO A 189 18.59 8.92 5.02
CA PRO A 189 19.25 9.17 3.74
C PRO A 189 20.20 8.05 3.30
N VAL A 190 21.00 7.53 4.24
CA VAL A 190 21.96 6.44 3.95
C VAL A 190 21.22 5.15 3.59
N HIS A 191 20.19 4.80 4.36
CA HIS A 191 19.45 3.55 4.13
C HIS A 191 18.60 3.62 2.85
N MET A 192 18.06 4.78 2.49
CA MET A 192 17.35 4.99 1.22
C MET A 192 18.25 4.74 0.00
N LYS A 193 19.50 5.24 0.06
CA LYS A 193 20.49 4.98 -1.00
C LYS A 193 20.87 3.51 -1.10
N LEU A 194 20.99 2.82 0.04
CA LEU A 194 21.20 1.37 0.07
C LEU A 194 20.01 0.65 -0.60
N LEU A 195 18.78 0.93 -0.17
CA LEU A 195 17.58 0.29 -0.69
C LEU A 195 17.44 0.48 -2.20
N LYS A 196 17.66 1.68 -2.73
CA LYS A 196 17.61 1.91 -4.18
C LYS A 196 18.59 1.00 -4.95
N GLN A 197 19.77 0.70 -4.41
CA GLN A 197 20.75 -0.14 -5.10
C GLN A 197 20.35 -1.62 -5.13
N VAL A 198 19.58 -2.09 -4.15
CA VAL A 198 19.30 -3.53 -3.95
C VAL A 198 17.85 -3.90 -4.17
N THR A 199 16.94 -2.92 -4.20
CA THR A 199 15.48 -3.12 -4.28
C THR A 199 14.96 -2.49 -5.58
N PRO A 200 14.74 -3.30 -6.64
CA PRO A 200 14.15 -2.80 -7.89
C PRO A 200 12.75 -2.25 -7.64
N LEU A 201 12.45 -1.06 -8.16
CA LEU A 201 11.13 -0.47 -8.07
C LEU A 201 10.22 -1.06 -9.16
N ARG A 202 9.01 -1.46 -8.77
CA ARG A 202 7.98 -1.98 -9.69
C ARG A 202 6.70 -1.19 -9.52
N LEU A 203 6.09 -0.78 -10.62
CA LEU A 203 4.74 -0.24 -10.60
C LEU A 203 3.78 -1.36 -10.20
N ARG A 204 2.91 -1.09 -9.23
CA ARG A 204 1.80 -1.97 -8.87
C ARG A 204 0.49 -1.27 -9.20
N THR A 205 -0.15 -1.80 -10.21
CA THR A 205 -1.47 -1.41 -10.71
C THR A 205 -2.58 -2.20 -10.00
N PHE A 206 -3.83 -1.82 -10.26
CA PHE A 206 -5.00 -2.62 -9.86
C PHE A 206 -4.97 -4.02 -10.49
N GLU A 207 -4.48 -4.13 -11.72
CA GLU A 207 -4.31 -5.41 -12.43
C GLU A 207 -3.28 -6.31 -11.73
N ASP A 208 -2.19 -5.74 -11.19
CA ASP A 208 -1.20 -6.50 -10.43
C ASP A 208 -1.77 -7.00 -9.09
N LEU A 209 -2.68 -6.23 -8.47
CA LEU A 209 -3.38 -6.64 -7.25
C LEU A 209 -4.33 -7.80 -7.52
N THR A 210 -5.10 -7.72 -8.60
CA THR A 210 -6.05 -8.77 -8.98
C THR A 210 -5.33 -10.04 -9.44
N ALA A 211 -4.21 -9.90 -10.16
CA ALA A 211 -3.34 -11.04 -10.48
C ALA A 211 -2.78 -11.71 -9.22
N ALA A 212 -2.36 -10.94 -8.22
CA ALA A 212 -1.86 -11.50 -6.96
C ALA A 212 -2.95 -12.20 -6.12
N LEU A 213 -4.19 -11.73 -6.19
CA LEU A 213 -5.31 -12.27 -5.40
C LEU A 213 -6.01 -13.45 -6.10
N TYR A 214 -6.18 -13.38 -7.42
CA TYR A 214 -7.00 -14.30 -8.20
C TYR A 214 -6.19 -15.15 -9.19
N GLY A 215 -4.88 -14.91 -9.32
CA GLY A 215 -4.02 -15.60 -10.28
C GLY A 215 -4.13 -15.07 -11.71
N THR A 216 -4.99 -14.08 -11.96
CA THR A 216 -5.23 -13.44 -13.26
C THR A 216 -5.48 -11.94 -13.07
N SER A 217 -4.93 -11.10 -13.97
CA SER A 217 -5.15 -9.66 -13.96
C SER A 217 -6.57 -9.32 -14.45
N TYR A 218 -7.26 -8.48 -13.69
CA TYR A 218 -8.54 -7.86 -14.05
C TYR A 218 -8.39 -6.34 -14.04
N SER A 219 -8.96 -5.68 -15.04
CA SER A 219 -9.12 -4.23 -15.08
C SER A 219 -10.36 -3.80 -14.27
N VAL A 220 -10.47 -2.49 -13.97
CA VAL A 220 -11.67 -1.94 -13.34
C VAL A 220 -12.89 -2.10 -14.25
N ASP A 221 -12.70 -2.01 -15.57
CA ASP A 221 -13.78 -2.21 -16.56
C ASP A 221 -14.25 -3.66 -16.60
N ASP A 222 -13.36 -4.64 -16.42
CA ASP A 222 -13.74 -6.07 -16.31
C ASP A 222 -14.64 -6.33 -15.10
N LEU A 223 -14.49 -5.52 -14.03
CA LEU A 223 -15.28 -5.66 -12.80
C LEU A 223 -16.51 -4.74 -12.74
N THR A 224 -16.58 -3.69 -13.56
CA THR A 224 -17.63 -2.65 -13.50
C THR A 224 -18.51 -2.59 -14.75
N SER A 225 -18.06 -3.15 -15.88
CA SER A 225 -18.96 -3.52 -16.95
C SER A 225 -19.84 -4.65 -16.41
N GLY A 226 -21.13 -4.39 -16.20
CA GLY A 226 -22.10 -5.36 -15.66
C GLY A 226 -22.38 -6.54 -16.60
N GLN A 227 -21.37 -7.02 -17.32
CA GLN A 227 -21.36 -8.26 -18.08
C GLN A 227 -20.24 -9.11 -17.48
N ASP A 228 -20.65 -10.18 -16.81
CA ASP A 228 -19.83 -11.28 -16.27
C ASP A 228 -19.43 -11.25 -14.77
N ALA A 229 -20.12 -10.46 -13.94
CA ALA A 229 -20.14 -10.67 -12.48
C ALA A 229 -21.01 -11.85 -12.01
N GLU A 230 -21.37 -12.78 -12.91
CA GLU A 230 -22.01 -14.08 -12.57
C GLU A 230 -21.09 -15.29 -12.73
N SER A 231 -19.83 -15.12 -13.12
CA SER A 231 -18.89 -16.25 -13.22
C SER A 231 -17.71 -16.12 -12.27
N GLN A 232 -17.52 -17.18 -11.47
CA GLN A 232 -16.29 -17.60 -10.78
C GLN A 232 -16.21 -17.44 -9.24
N TYR A 233 -17.33 -17.58 -8.54
CA TYR A 233 -17.29 -18.50 -7.38
C TYR A 233 -17.72 -19.86 -7.88
N GLN A 234 -16.76 -20.73 -8.20
CA GLN A 234 -17.09 -22.12 -8.48
C GLN A 234 -17.61 -22.73 -7.17
N GLU A 235 -18.92 -22.95 -7.08
CA GLU A 235 -19.58 -23.52 -5.90
C GLU A 235 -18.81 -24.80 -5.52
N SER A 236 -18.29 -24.86 -4.29
CA SER A 236 -17.43 -25.96 -3.84
C SER A 236 -18.00 -26.62 -2.58
N VAL A 237 -17.87 -27.94 -2.52
CA VAL A 237 -18.43 -28.78 -1.46
C VAL A 237 -17.41 -29.83 -1.09
N GLN A 238 -17.17 -30.01 0.21
CA GLN A 238 -16.25 -31.04 0.69
C GLN A 238 -16.82 -32.43 0.38
N ALA A 239 -15.97 -33.38 -0.02
CA ALA A 239 -16.38 -34.76 -0.22
C ALA A 239 -16.98 -35.34 1.07
N GLY A 240 -18.09 -36.07 0.96
CA GLY A 240 -18.88 -36.54 2.09
C GLY A 240 -20.02 -35.61 2.52
N GLU A 241 -20.05 -34.37 2.01
CA GLU A 241 -21.14 -33.43 2.29
C GLU A 241 -22.28 -33.51 1.25
N VAL A 242 -23.43 -32.95 1.64
CA VAL A 242 -24.65 -32.95 0.81
C VAL A 242 -24.49 -31.98 -0.35
N CYS A 243 -24.77 -32.48 -1.55
CA CYS A 243 -24.78 -31.73 -2.78
C CYS A 243 -25.88 -30.64 -2.76
N PRO A 244 -25.51 -29.36 -2.88
CA PRO A 244 -26.45 -28.25 -2.80
C PRO A 244 -27.29 -28.10 -4.08
N ARG A 245 -26.81 -28.65 -5.21
CA ARG A 245 -27.40 -28.44 -6.54
C ARG A 245 -27.20 -29.63 -7.49
N THR A 246 -28.24 -29.94 -8.24
CA THR A 246 -28.22 -31.01 -9.25
C THR A 246 -27.40 -30.62 -10.47
N GLY A 247 -26.40 -31.42 -10.83
CA GLY A 247 -25.62 -31.31 -12.07
C GLY A 247 -24.24 -31.95 -11.94
N TYR A 248 -23.29 -31.53 -12.77
CA TYR A 248 -21.94 -32.06 -12.81
C TYR A 248 -21.00 -31.31 -11.87
N TRP A 249 -20.13 -32.08 -11.24
CA TRP A 249 -19.11 -31.64 -10.30
C TRP A 249 -17.78 -32.27 -10.67
N THR A 250 -16.68 -31.53 -10.55
CA THR A 250 -15.32 -32.01 -10.83
C THR A 250 -14.46 -31.91 -9.59
N THR A 251 -13.38 -32.66 -9.54
CA THR A 251 -12.41 -32.56 -8.44
C THR A 251 -10.99 -32.76 -8.97
N PRO A 252 -10.01 -31.97 -8.49
CA PRO A 252 -8.60 -32.16 -8.84
C PRO A 252 -8.06 -33.56 -8.49
N ALA A 253 -8.67 -34.25 -7.52
CA ALA A 253 -8.30 -35.62 -7.14
C ALA A 253 -8.61 -36.65 -8.25
N GLN A 254 -9.51 -36.34 -9.19
CA GLN A 254 -9.78 -37.17 -10.36
C GLN A 254 -9.79 -36.32 -11.64
N PRO A 255 -8.61 -35.93 -12.14
CA PRO A 255 -8.49 -35.06 -13.30
C PRO A 255 -9.21 -35.64 -14.53
N ASN A 256 -9.82 -34.75 -15.34
CA ASN A 256 -10.55 -35.10 -16.57
C ASN A 256 -11.78 -35.99 -16.36
N THR A 257 -12.35 -36.00 -15.15
CA THR A 257 -13.60 -36.67 -14.86
C THR A 257 -14.60 -35.71 -14.24
N ARG A 258 -15.89 -35.97 -14.47
CA ARG A 258 -17.01 -35.26 -13.85
C ARG A 258 -17.96 -36.25 -13.21
N HIS A 259 -18.52 -35.87 -12.08
CA HIS A 259 -19.49 -36.63 -11.31
C HIS A 259 -20.83 -35.93 -11.35
N TYR A 260 -21.87 -36.62 -11.82
CA TYR A 260 -23.22 -36.09 -11.76
C TYR A 260 -23.82 -36.38 -10.39
N CYS A 261 -24.25 -35.34 -9.69
CA CYS A 261 -24.85 -35.44 -8.37
C CYS A 261 -26.19 -34.70 -8.36
N LYS A 262 -27.24 -35.28 -7.75
CA LYS A 262 -28.51 -34.58 -7.54
C LYS A 262 -28.50 -33.83 -6.23
N LYS A 263 -29.22 -32.70 -6.19
CA LYS A 263 -29.44 -31.95 -4.94
C LYS A 263 -29.96 -32.88 -3.84
N GLY A 264 -29.29 -32.88 -2.69
CA GLY A 264 -29.62 -33.73 -1.54
C GLY A 264 -28.90 -35.08 -1.51
N GLU A 265 -28.21 -35.48 -2.58
CA GLU A 265 -27.28 -36.63 -2.57
C GLU A 265 -25.95 -36.23 -1.94
N VAL A 266 -25.19 -37.19 -1.44
CA VAL A 266 -23.87 -36.95 -0.85
C VAL A 266 -22.80 -37.08 -1.92
N LEU A 267 -21.90 -36.10 -2.01
CA LEU A 267 -20.76 -36.14 -2.93
C LEU A 267 -19.74 -37.19 -2.47
N PRO A 268 -19.20 -38.01 -3.38
CA PRO A 268 -18.44 -39.19 -2.99
C PRO A 268 -17.08 -38.84 -2.39
N GLU A 269 -16.71 -39.58 -1.34
CA GLU A 269 -15.35 -39.61 -0.80
C GLU A 269 -14.43 -40.41 -1.74
N ILE A 270 -13.25 -39.86 -2.05
CA ILE A 270 -12.23 -40.53 -2.87
C ILE A 270 -11.18 -41.09 -1.91
N LYS A 271 -11.20 -42.40 -1.69
CA LYS A 271 -10.42 -43.08 -0.62
C LYS A 271 -9.01 -43.54 -1.02
N GLU A 272 -8.48 -43.09 -2.15
CA GLU A 272 -7.25 -43.67 -2.73
C GLU A 272 -6.18 -42.65 -3.16
N GLN A 273 -6.06 -41.49 -2.50
CA GLN A 273 -4.90 -40.63 -2.79
C GLN A 273 -4.41 -39.89 -1.55
N ASP A 274 -3.08 -39.69 -1.46
CA ASP A 274 -2.36 -38.92 -0.42
C ASP A 274 -2.68 -37.41 -0.42
N TRP A 275 -3.78 -37.02 -1.06
CA TRP A 275 -4.32 -35.67 -1.01
C TRP A 275 -5.14 -35.57 0.28
N GLY A 276 -5.03 -34.44 0.98
CA GLY A 276 -5.80 -34.18 2.21
C GLY A 276 -7.30 -34.11 1.95
N GLU A 277 -7.97 -33.10 2.50
CA GLU A 277 -9.41 -32.93 2.29
C GLU A 277 -9.74 -32.70 0.81
N VAL A 278 -10.67 -33.49 0.27
CA VAL A 278 -11.08 -33.42 -1.15
C VAL A 278 -12.29 -32.52 -1.29
N TYR A 279 -12.24 -31.61 -2.25
CA TYR A 279 -13.36 -30.74 -2.61
C TYR A 279 -13.84 -31.04 -4.03
N TRP A 280 -15.16 -30.98 -4.20
CA TRP A 280 -15.87 -31.03 -5.46
C TRP A 280 -16.30 -29.63 -5.86
N TYR A 281 -16.12 -29.28 -7.13
CA TYR A 281 -16.39 -27.97 -7.70
C TYR A 281 -17.46 -28.08 -8.79
N TRP A 282 -18.43 -27.19 -8.76
CA TRP A 282 -19.52 -27.17 -9.74
C TRP A 282 -19.01 -26.97 -11.18
N ASP A 283 -19.47 -27.81 -12.10
CA ASP A 283 -19.04 -27.87 -13.50
C ASP A 283 -20.20 -27.62 -14.50
N GLY A 284 -21.43 -27.46 -14.01
CA GLY A 284 -22.60 -27.10 -14.83
C GLY A 284 -23.67 -28.18 -14.91
N GLU A 285 -24.77 -27.89 -15.61
CA GLU A 285 -25.95 -28.78 -15.66
C GLU A 285 -25.89 -29.86 -16.77
N ASN A 286 -24.98 -29.75 -17.75
CA ASN A 286 -24.93 -30.60 -18.97
C ASN A 286 -23.60 -31.31 -19.21
#